data_AF-A0A2P6FNZ9-F1
#
_entry.id   AF-A0A2P6FNZ9-F1
#
_cell.length_a   1.000
_cell.length_b   1.000
_cell.length_c   1.000
_cell.angle_alpha   90.00
_cell.angle_beta   90.00
_cell.angle_gamma   90.00
#
_symmetry.space_group_name_H-M   'P 1'
#
loop_
_entity.id
_entity.type
_entity.pdbx_description
1 polymer ?
#
loop_
_entity_poly.entity_id
_entity_poly.type
_entity_poly.pdbx_seq_one_letter_code
_entity_poly.pdbx_strand_id
1 'polypeptide(L)'
;MANKHLKIFDDFWLPELTIAQTYQCAVCHSWEGTDIHHLSAKQSGGSKCKDYIENLICLCRSCHTKCHSDKNYNLKARIINLENIADKLKDELDG
;
A
#
# COMPACT_ATOMS: atom_id res chain seq x y z
N MET A 1 10.24 -1.78 17.98
CA MET A 1 9.60 -0.56 17.46
C MET A 1 8.70 -0.99 16.32
N ALA A 2 7.39 -0.72 16.39
CA ALA A 2 6.51 -1.00 15.26
C ALA A 2 7.06 -0.30 14.01
N ASN A 3 7.12 -1.02 12.90
CA ASN A 3 7.75 -0.55 11.67
C ASN A 3 6.98 0.70 11.18
N LYS A 4 7.60 1.88 11.17
CA LYS A 4 6.93 3.20 11.03
C LYS A 4 5.92 3.25 9.87
N HIS A 5 6.23 2.62 8.74
CA HIS A 5 5.34 2.57 7.58
C HIS A 5 4.10 1.69 7.78
N LEU A 6 4.20 0.61 8.56
CA LEU A 6 3.03 -0.19 8.93
C LEU A 6 2.07 0.65 9.75
N LYS A 7 2.58 1.43 10.72
CA LYS A 7 1.74 2.36 11.48
C LYS A 7 1.03 3.39 10.59
N ILE A 8 1.73 3.99 9.62
CA ILE A 8 1.12 4.96 8.69
C ILE A 8 0.03 4.29 7.83
N PHE A 9 0.30 3.06 7.37
CA PHE A 9 -0.66 2.29 6.59
C PHE A 9 -1.91 1.96 7.43
N ASP A 10 -1.70 1.42 8.63
CA ASP A 10 -2.75 1.07 9.58
C ASP A 10 -3.59 2.29 9.98
N ASP A 11 -2.96 3.41 10.35
CA ASP A 11 -3.65 4.62 10.78
C ASP A 11 -4.58 5.17 9.68
N PHE A 12 -4.21 5.00 8.40
CA PHE A 12 -5.04 5.45 7.28
C PHE A 12 -6.18 4.47 6.96
N TRP A 13 -5.93 3.15 6.94
CA TRP A 13 -6.90 2.16 6.44
C TRP A 13 -7.76 1.48 7.52
N LEU A 14 -7.29 1.34 8.76
CA LEU A 14 -8.02 0.63 9.82
C LEU A 14 -9.24 1.34 10.41
N PRO A 15 -9.36 2.68 10.43
CA PRO A 15 -10.55 3.32 10.98
C PRO A 15 -11.86 2.92 10.28
N GLU A 16 -11.80 2.42 9.03
CA GLU A 16 -12.98 2.10 8.21
C GLU A 16 -13.04 0.66 7.70
N LEU A 17 -11.92 -0.05 7.61
CA LEU A 17 -11.87 -1.42 7.12
C LEU A 17 -11.74 -2.44 8.26
N THR A 18 -12.34 -3.61 8.11
CA THR A 18 -11.99 -4.74 8.98
C THR A 18 -10.52 -5.10 8.78
N ILE A 19 -9.82 -5.54 9.83
CA ILE A 19 -8.40 -5.98 9.76
C ILE A 19 -8.16 -6.94 8.59
N ALA A 20 -9.16 -7.78 8.26
CA ALA A 20 -9.10 -8.60 7.05
C ALA A 20 -8.86 -7.72 5.83
N GLN A 21 -9.82 -6.87 5.44
CA GLN A 21 -9.80 -6.03 4.22
C GLN A 21 -8.55 -5.14 4.08
N THR A 22 -8.02 -4.61 5.19
CA THR A 22 -6.79 -3.80 5.18
C THR A 22 -5.56 -4.59 4.71
N TYR A 23 -5.54 -5.90 4.94
CA TYR A 23 -4.47 -6.81 4.56
C TYR A 23 -4.84 -7.70 3.36
N GLN A 24 -5.62 -7.15 2.41
CA GLN A 24 -5.84 -7.76 1.10
C GLN A 24 -4.85 -7.19 0.07
N CYS A 25 -4.35 -8.03 -0.84
CA CYS A 25 -3.56 -7.54 -1.97
C CYS A 25 -4.40 -6.59 -2.83
N ALA A 26 -3.99 -5.33 -2.93
CA ALA A 26 -4.72 -4.32 -3.71
C ALA A 26 -4.78 -4.63 -5.22
N VAL A 27 -3.84 -5.43 -5.75
CA VAL A 27 -3.75 -5.71 -7.20
C VAL A 27 -4.52 -6.96 -7.63
N CYS A 28 -4.51 -8.02 -6.82
CA CYS A 28 -5.12 -9.30 -7.20
C CYS A 28 -6.14 -9.83 -6.20
N HIS A 29 -6.40 -9.10 -5.12
CA HIS A 29 -7.38 -9.43 -4.08
C HIS A 29 -7.10 -10.74 -3.32
N SER A 30 -5.89 -11.30 -3.44
CA SER A 30 -5.46 -12.42 -2.61
C SER A 30 -5.29 -12.00 -1.15
N TRP A 31 -5.72 -12.85 -0.23
CA TRP A 31 -5.55 -12.72 1.22
C TRP A 31 -4.25 -13.38 1.73
N GLU A 32 -3.48 -14.02 0.86
CA GLU A 32 -2.31 -14.80 1.26
C GLU A 32 -1.04 -13.96 1.28
N GLY A 33 -0.43 -13.84 2.47
CA GLY A 33 0.94 -13.35 2.62
C GLY A 33 1.13 -11.92 2.11
N THR A 34 0.36 -10.98 2.64
CA THR A 34 0.40 -9.58 2.27
C THR A 34 1.47 -8.80 3.03
N ASP A 35 2.30 -8.09 2.29
CA ASP A 35 3.33 -7.18 2.79
C ASP A 35 3.02 -5.74 2.36
N ILE A 36 3.38 -4.75 3.18
CA ILE A 36 3.30 -3.34 2.79
C ILE A 36 4.53 -2.98 1.95
N HIS A 37 4.28 -2.66 0.68
CA HIS A 37 5.29 -2.37 -0.32
C HIS A 37 5.50 -0.85 -0.49
N HIS A 38 6.74 -0.41 -0.58
CA HIS A 38 7.08 0.95 -1.02
C HIS A 38 7.14 1.03 -2.56
N LEU A 39 6.19 1.72 -3.18
CA LEU A 39 6.10 1.88 -4.64
C LEU A 39 7.32 2.61 -5.23
N SER A 40 7.79 3.64 -4.56
CA SER A 40 9.06 4.32 -4.80
C SER A 40 10.08 3.80 -3.79
N ALA A 41 11.04 3.01 -4.30
CA ALA A 41 12.06 2.37 -3.49
C ALA A 41 12.83 3.39 -2.63
N LYS A 42 13.14 2.99 -1.40
CA LYS A 42 14.16 3.67 -0.59
C LYS A 42 15.50 3.43 -1.28
N GLN A 43 16.23 4.49 -1.63
CA GLN A 43 17.64 4.33 -2.02
C GLN A 43 18.41 3.65 -0.88
N SER A 44 19.51 2.99 -1.23
CA SER A 44 20.45 2.34 -0.31
C SER A 44 20.82 3.32 0.81
N GLY A 45 20.38 3.04 2.04
CA GLY A 45 20.48 3.98 3.17
C GLY A 45 19.15 4.30 3.85
N GLY A 46 18.02 3.84 3.29
CA GLY A 46 16.73 3.91 3.96
C GLY A 46 16.24 5.35 4.09
N SER A 47 15.74 5.93 2.99
CA SER A 47 15.15 7.26 3.06
C SER A 47 14.05 7.31 4.13
N LYS A 48 14.24 8.19 5.12
CA LYS A 48 13.28 8.43 6.22
C LYS A 48 12.02 9.19 5.76
N CYS A 49 12.02 9.67 4.51
CA CYS A 49 11.00 10.54 3.94
C CYS A 49 10.12 9.83 2.89
N LYS A 50 10.15 8.49 2.86
CA LYS A 50 9.38 7.66 1.90
C LYS A 50 8.23 6.89 2.53
N ASP A 51 8.00 7.09 3.82
CA ASP A 51 6.89 6.49 4.54
C ASP A 51 5.72 7.49 4.52
N TYR A 52 4.90 7.45 3.47
CA TYR A 52 3.69 8.24 3.27
C TYR A 52 2.68 7.40 2.47
N ILE A 53 1.38 7.56 2.72
CA ILE A 53 0.35 6.60 2.31
C ILE A 53 0.30 6.37 0.79
N GLU A 54 0.50 7.40 -0.02
CA GLU A 54 0.52 7.32 -1.48
C GLU A 54 1.69 6.48 -2.01
N ASN A 55 2.71 6.22 -1.18
CA ASN A 55 3.84 5.36 -1.50
C ASN A 55 3.75 3.96 -0.90
N LEU A 56 2.73 3.67 -0.09
CA LEU A 56 2.57 2.41 0.62
C LEU A 56 1.36 1.68 0.08
N ILE A 57 1.54 0.42 -0.33
CA ILE A 57 0.46 -0.43 -0.85
C ILE A 57 0.56 -1.84 -0.28
N CYS A 58 -0.57 -2.44 0.09
CA CYS A 58 -0.64 -3.82 0.55
C CYS A 58 -0.65 -4.78 -0.64
N LEU A 59 0.32 -5.71 -0.70
CA LEU A 59 0.47 -6.66 -1.80
C LEU A 59 0.80 -8.06 -1.29
N CYS A 60 0.20 -9.09 -1.90
CA CYS A 60 0.67 -10.46 -1.69
C CYS A 60 2.10 -10.62 -2.22
N ARG A 61 2.84 -11.60 -1.68
CA ARG A 61 4.26 -11.85 -2.04
C ARG A 61 4.54 -11.93 -3.54
N SER A 62 3.62 -12.51 -4.32
CA SER A 62 3.76 -12.63 -5.77
C SER A 62 3.67 -11.26 -6.48
N CYS A 63 2.69 -10.42 -6.10
CA CYS A 63 2.57 -9.06 -6.64
C CYS A 63 3.69 -8.15 -6.14
N HIS A 64 4.10 -8.29 -4.88
CA HIS A 64 5.23 -7.59 -4.30
C HIS A 64 6.52 -7.84 -5.09
N THR A 65 6.82 -9.11 -5.39
CA THR A 65 8.00 -9.49 -6.18
C THR A 65 7.93 -8.93 -7.60
N LYS A 66 6.76 -8.99 -8.25
CA LYS A 66 6.57 -8.39 -9.59
C LYS A 66 6.80 -6.89 -9.60
N CYS A 67 6.40 -6.17 -8.56
CA CYS A 67 6.65 -4.73 -8.45
C CYS A 67 8.14 -4.38 -8.36
N HIS A 68 8.98 -5.28 -7.84
CA HIS A 68 10.44 -5.08 -7.86
C HIS A 68 11.05 -5.33 -9.24
N SER A 69 10.54 -6.31 -9.99
CA SER A 69 11.12 -6.74 -11.26
C SER A 69 10.57 -6.01 -12.49
N ASP A 70 9.34 -5.50 -12.44
CA ASP A 70 8.64 -4.90 -13.56
C ASP A 70 8.14 -3.49 -13.22
N LYS A 71 8.73 -2.49 -13.88
CA LYS A 71 8.39 -1.07 -13.69
C LYS A 71 6.95 -0.75 -14.11
N ASN A 72 6.43 -1.38 -15.14
CA ASN A 72 5.06 -1.16 -15.59
C ASN A 72 4.06 -1.80 -14.61
N TYR A 73 4.42 -2.95 -14.05
CA TYR A 73 3.62 -3.58 -12.99
C TYR A 73 3.61 -2.72 -11.71
N ASN A 74 4.76 -2.16 -11.32
CA ASN A 74 4.83 -1.21 -10.21
C ASN A 74 4.02 0.06 -10.48
N LEU A 75 4.07 0.60 -11.70
CA LEU A 75 3.25 1.74 -12.10
C LEU A 75 1.75 1.42 -12.03
N LYS A 76 1.33 0.23 -12.47
CA LYS A 76 -0.05 -0.25 -12.31
C LYS A 76 -0.46 -0.29 -10.83
N ALA A 77 0.37 -0.86 -9.97
CA ALA A 77 0.11 -0.90 -8.52
C ALA A 77 0.00 0.51 -7.93
N ARG A 78 0.81 1.47 -8.42
CA ARG A 78 0.72 2.87 -8.01
C ARG A 78 -0.58 3.54 -8.41
N ILE A 79 -1.07 3.29 -9.64
CA ILE A 79 -2.35 3.81 -10.10
C ILE A 79 -3.47 3.31 -9.18
N ILE A 80 -3.53 2.01 -8.94
CA ILE A 80 -4.54 1.38 -8.05
C ILE A 80 -4.48 1.98 -6.64
N ASN A 81 -3.28 2.18 -6.08
CA ASN A 81 -3.15 2.77 -4.74
C ASN A 81 -3.78 4.16 -4.67
N LEU A 82 -3.51 5.00 -5.67
CA LEU A 82 -4.02 6.37 -5.72
C LEU A 82 -5.53 6.42 -5.97
N GLU A 83 -6.07 5.51 -6.77
CA GLU A 83 -7.51 5.35 -6.98
C GLU A 83 -8.21 4.99 -5.67
N ASN A 84 -7.72 3.98 -4.94
CA ASN A 84 -8.29 3.57 -3.65
C ASN A 84 -8.24 4.70 -2.61
N ILE A 85 -7.13 5.45 -2.55
CA ILE A 85 -6.99 6.61 -1.65
C ILE A 85 -8.00 7.70 -2.04
N ALA A 86 -8.13 8.01 -3.33
CA ALA A 86 -9.06 9.01 -3.81
C ALA A 86 -10.51 8.62 -3.50
N ASP A 87 -10.87 7.34 -3.65
CA ASP A 87 -12.22 6.87 -3.35
C ASP A 87 -12.53 6.97 -1.85
N LYS A 88 -11.62 6.53 -0.97
CA LYS A 88 -11.76 6.74 0.48
C LYS A 88 -11.94 8.22 0.86
N LEU A 89 -11.14 9.11 0.28
CA LEU A 89 -11.24 10.55 0.59
C LEU A 89 -12.53 11.19 0.06
N LYS A 90 -13.11 10.67 -1.03
CA LYS A 90 -14.45 11.10 -1.48
C LYS A 90 -15.51 10.62 -0.50
N ASP A 91 -15.43 9.37 -0.05
CA ASP A 91 -16.36 8.82 0.94
C ASP A 91 -16.33 9.63 2.26
N GLU A 92 -15.15 10.08 2.70
CA GLU A 92 -15.00 10.99 3.86
C GLU A 92 -15.58 12.39 3.63
N LEU A 93 -15.65 12.86 2.38
CA LEU A 93 -16.23 14.16 2.02
C LEU A 93 -17.76 14.09 1.92
N ASP A 94 -18.28 12.99 1.40
CA ASP A 94 -19.70 12.78 1.12
C ASP A 94 -20.48 12.20 2.32
N GLY A 95 -19.77 11.73 3.36
CA GLY A 95 -20.30 11.19 4.63
C GLY A 95 -20.42 12.21 5.76
#